data_AF-A0A661HXD0-F1
#
_entry.id   AF-A0A661HXD0-F1
#
_cell.length_a   1.000
_cell.length_b   1.000
_cell.length_c   1.000
_cell.angle_alpha   90.00
_cell.angle_beta   90.00
_cell.angle_gamma   90.00
#
_symmetry.space_group_name_H-M   'P 1'
#
loop_
_entity.id
_entity.type
_entity.pdbx_description
1 polymer ?
#
loop_
_entity_poly.entity_id
_entity_poly.type
_entity_poly.pdbx_seq_one_letter_code
_entity_poly.pdbx_strand_id
1 'polypeptide(L)'
;MDKSFMMFIAIGIGFLYFVTNFVGELQEDDSLQNSEYTEKHKYDAYQSADSIGREILDMTGASASVQVAAWNKSKLKDEFLMLFPDFSEMKIFAQERVRGTVLQEKISQSIDNVENEYFSGTLNTEGAKRALGTLK
;
A
#
# COMPACT_ATOMS: atom_id res chain seq x y z
N MET A 1 -33.04 54.08 1.58
CA MET A 1 -32.40 52.84 2.09
C MET A 1 -31.21 53.29 2.91
N ASP A 2 -31.28 53.15 4.24
CA ASP A 2 -30.27 53.72 5.14
C ASP A 2 -28.91 53.02 4.99
N LYS A 3 -27.83 53.80 5.14
CA LYS A 3 -26.44 53.30 5.10
C LYS A 3 -26.22 52.10 6.04
N SER A 4 -26.89 52.10 7.19
CA SER A 4 -26.84 51.00 8.16
C SER A 4 -27.39 49.69 7.57
N PHE A 5 -28.46 49.73 6.78
CA PHE A 5 -29.05 48.52 6.17
C PHE A 5 -28.17 47.93 5.08
N MET A 6 -27.50 48.75 4.27
CA MET A 6 -26.52 48.27 3.28
C MET A 6 -25.30 47.63 3.95
N MET A 7 -24.87 48.14 5.11
CA MET A 7 -23.75 47.57 5.85
C MET A 7 -24.07 46.18 6.41
N PHE A 8 -25.30 45.96 6.91
CA PHE A 8 -25.75 44.64 7.35
C PHE A 8 -25.82 43.61 6.22
N ILE A 9 -26.26 44.02 5.03
CA ILE A 9 -26.29 43.14 3.85
C ILE A 9 -24.86 42.76 3.43
N ALA A 10 -23.94 43.73 3.40
CA ALA A 10 -22.53 43.46 3.04
C ALA A 10 -21.86 42.51 4.04
N ILE A 11 -22.10 42.70 5.34
CA ILE A 11 -21.59 41.80 6.39
C ILE A 11 -22.21 40.41 6.25
N GLY A 12 -23.52 40.31 5.97
CA GLY A 12 -24.22 39.05 5.79
C GLY A 12 -23.71 38.24 4.59
N ILE A 13 -23.46 38.89 3.45
CA ILE A 13 -22.90 38.23 2.26
C ILE A 13 -21.46 37.77 2.50
N GLY A 14 -20.63 38.61 3.16
CA GLY A 14 -19.28 38.25 3.53
C GLY A 14 -19.23 37.07 4.50
N PHE A 15 -20.13 37.05 5.49
CA PHE A 15 -20.24 35.95 6.46
C PHE A 15 -20.71 34.65 5.81
N LEU A 16 -21.69 34.70 4.90
CA LEU A 16 -22.12 33.52 4.14
C LEU A 16 -20.98 32.93 3.30
N TYR A 17 -20.22 33.77 2.59
CA TYR A 17 -19.06 33.32 1.81
C TYR A 17 -17.97 32.69 2.69
N PHE A 18 -17.71 33.27 3.87
CA PHE A 18 -16.77 32.73 4.84
C PHE A 18 -17.21 31.36 5.37
N VAL A 19 -18.48 31.21 5.77
CA VAL A 19 -19.00 29.92 6.25
C VAL A 19 -18.94 28.85 5.16
N THR A 20 -19.31 29.17 3.91
CA THR A 20 -19.29 28.17 2.83
C THR A 20 -17.89 27.74 2.43
N ASN A 21 -16.91 28.66 2.39
CA ASN A 21 -15.51 28.30 2.08
C ASN A 21 -14.83 27.56 3.23
N PHE A 22 -15.01 28.03 4.47
CA PHE A 22 -14.35 27.44 5.63
C PHE A 22 -14.92 26.05 5.99
N VAL A 23 -16.22 25.83 5.80
CA VAL A 23 -16.84 24.49 6.00
C VAL A 23 -16.52 23.54 4.84
N GLY A 24 -16.30 24.06 3.63
CA GLY A 24 -15.86 23.27 2.47
C GLY A 24 -14.45 22.70 2.64
N GLU A 25 -13.49 23.51 3.10
CA GLU A 25 -12.11 23.06 3.37
C GLU A 25 -12.03 22.00 4.48
N LEU A 26 -12.92 22.03 5.47
CA LEU A 26 -12.94 21.05 6.56
C LEU A 26 -13.49 19.67 6.15
N GLN A 27 -14.32 19.58 5.11
CA GLN A 27 -14.83 18.29 4.62
C GLN A 27 -13.87 17.58 3.66
N GLU A 28 -12.98 18.30 2.99
CA GLU A 28 -12.07 17.73 2.01
C GLU A 28 -10.95 16.90 2.70
N ASP A 29 -10.45 17.37 3.86
CA ASP A 29 -9.40 16.70 4.65
C ASP A 29 -9.88 15.37 5.29
N ASP A 30 -11.11 15.33 5.82
CA ASP A 30 -11.71 14.12 6.40
C ASP A 30 -11.97 13.02 5.35
N SER A 31 -12.28 13.41 4.11
CA SER A 31 -12.53 12.46 3.01
C SER A 31 -11.23 11.81 2.50
N LEU A 32 -10.15 12.60 2.44
CA LEU A 32 -8.82 12.13 2.04
C LEU A 32 -8.24 11.20 3.11
N GLN A 33 -8.34 11.57 4.40
CA GLN A 33 -7.89 10.72 5.51
C GLN A 33 -8.64 9.37 5.56
N ASN A 34 -9.96 9.36 5.35
CA ASN A 34 -10.72 8.11 5.30
C ASN A 34 -10.33 7.22 4.13
N SER A 35 -10.04 7.81 2.96
CA SER A 35 -9.65 7.04 1.77
C SER A 35 -8.29 6.36 1.94
N GLU A 36 -7.30 7.07 2.48
CA GLU A 36 -5.95 6.55 2.72
C GLU A 36 -5.96 5.48 3.81
N TYR A 37 -6.68 5.72 4.90
CA TYR A 37 -6.87 4.74 5.97
C TYR A 37 -7.52 3.46 5.45
N THR A 38 -8.62 3.59 4.70
CA THR A 38 -9.33 2.44 4.13
C THR A 38 -8.45 1.66 3.15
N GLU A 39 -7.67 2.35 2.30
CA GLU A 39 -6.76 1.71 1.35
C GLU A 39 -5.57 1.01 2.03
N LYS A 40 -5.11 1.53 3.17
CA LYS A 40 -4.02 0.95 3.98
C LYS A 40 -4.45 -0.30 4.73
N HIS A 41 -5.67 -0.29 5.27
CA HIS A 41 -6.22 -1.38 6.08
C HIS A 41 -7.03 -2.41 5.28
N LYS A 42 -7.17 -2.21 3.97
CA LYS A 42 -7.95 -3.06 3.04
C LYS A 42 -7.56 -4.55 3.08
N TYR A 43 -6.31 -4.85 3.42
CA TYR A 43 -5.77 -6.21 3.40
C TYR A 43 -5.42 -6.75 4.80
N ASP A 44 -5.76 -6.02 5.86
CA ASP A 44 -5.46 -6.43 7.25
C ASP A 44 -6.15 -7.75 7.61
N ALA A 45 -7.29 -8.05 7.00
CA ALA A 45 -7.98 -9.32 7.19
C ALA A 45 -7.13 -10.55 6.77
N TYR A 46 -6.09 -10.34 5.96
CA TYR A 46 -5.15 -11.37 5.53
C TYR A 46 -3.82 -11.33 6.28
N GLN A 47 -3.60 -10.32 7.14
CA GLN A 47 -2.44 -10.28 8.02
C GLN A 47 -2.75 -11.12 9.26
N SER A 48 -1.88 -12.07 9.56
CA SER A 48 -1.98 -12.91 10.75
C SER A 48 -0.60 -13.14 11.34
N ALA A 49 -0.47 -14.01 12.33
CA ALA A 49 0.82 -14.37 12.92
C ALA A 49 1.01 -15.89 12.87
N ASP A 50 2.25 -16.31 12.67
CA ASP A 50 2.62 -17.72 12.78
C ASP A 50 2.66 -18.19 14.25
N SER A 51 2.97 -19.48 14.46
CA SER A 51 3.00 -20.10 15.79
C SER A 51 4.05 -19.51 16.75
N ILE A 52 4.99 -18.71 16.25
CA ILE A 52 6.00 -18.01 17.05
C ILE A 52 5.79 -16.50 17.07
N GLY A 53 4.63 -16.02 16.60
CA GLY A 53 4.21 -14.62 16.69
C GLY A 53 4.77 -13.71 15.59
N ARG A 54 5.37 -14.25 14.53
CA ARG A 54 5.86 -13.44 13.41
C ARG A 54 4.74 -13.18 12.41
N GLU A 55 4.64 -11.96 11.89
CA GLU A 55 3.57 -11.52 10.96
C GLU A 55 3.58 -12.29 9.63
N ILE A 56 2.49 -12.92 9.21
CA ILE A 56 2.39 -13.61 7.92
C ILE A 56 1.26 -13.02 7.07
N LEU A 57 1.39 -13.11 5.76
CA LEU A 57 0.33 -12.78 4.82
C LEU A 57 -0.39 -14.08 4.42
N ASP A 58 -1.57 -14.33 4.99
CA ASP A 58 -2.39 -15.48 4.66
C ASP A 58 -3.50 -15.12 3.67
N MET A 59 -3.23 -15.37 2.39
CA MET A 59 -4.15 -15.14 1.27
C MET A 59 -4.94 -16.40 0.88
N THR A 60 -5.04 -17.41 1.75
CA THR A 60 -5.74 -18.66 1.44
C THR A 60 -7.22 -18.36 1.13
N GLY A 61 -7.67 -18.81 -0.05
CA GLY A 61 -9.04 -18.58 -0.52
C GLY A 61 -9.28 -17.23 -1.21
N ALA A 62 -8.31 -16.31 -1.21
CA ALA A 62 -8.40 -15.06 -1.96
C ALA A 62 -8.09 -15.27 -3.46
N SER A 63 -8.70 -14.46 -4.33
CA SER A 63 -8.41 -14.50 -5.77
C SER A 63 -6.98 -14.02 -6.07
N ALA A 64 -6.39 -14.51 -7.15
CA ALA A 64 -5.01 -14.19 -7.56
C ALA A 64 -4.72 -12.68 -7.59
N SER A 65 -5.66 -11.88 -8.11
CA SER A 65 -5.53 -10.42 -8.17
C SER A 65 -5.47 -9.78 -6.78
N VAL A 66 -6.27 -10.28 -5.83
CA VAL A 66 -6.26 -9.82 -4.44
C VAL A 66 -4.94 -10.22 -3.76
N GLN A 67 -4.42 -11.42 -4.01
CA GLN A 67 -3.13 -11.85 -3.43
C GLN A 67 -1.98 -10.94 -3.88
N VAL A 68 -1.88 -10.65 -5.19
CA VAL A 68 -0.85 -9.76 -5.74
C VAL A 68 -1.00 -8.33 -5.20
N ALA A 69 -2.23 -7.82 -5.15
CA ALA A 69 -2.49 -6.47 -4.64
C ALA A 69 -2.17 -6.34 -3.14
N ALA A 70 -2.50 -7.36 -2.34
CA ALA A 70 -2.17 -7.41 -0.92
C ALA A 70 -0.66 -7.44 -0.70
N TRP A 71 0.07 -8.30 -1.43
CA TRP A 71 1.53 -8.34 -1.37
C TRP A 71 2.17 -6.99 -1.69
N ASN A 72 1.76 -6.37 -2.81
CA ASN A 72 2.34 -5.12 -3.28
C ASN A 72 2.17 -3.95 -2.28
N LYS A 73 1.15 -4.03 -1.40
CA LYS A 73 0.91 -3.05 -0.33
C LYS A 73 1.37 -3.50 1.06
N SER A 74 1.82 -4.76 1.20
CA SER A 74 2.20 -5.32 2.50
C SER A 74 3.54 -4.76 2.98
N LYS A 75 3.68 -4.62 4.31
CA LYS A 75 4.98 -4.34 4.95
C LYS A 75 5.97 -5.50 4.80
N LEU A 76 5.45 -6.72 4.70
CA LEU A 76 6.24 -7.93 4.45
C LEU A 76 7.04 -7.86 3.15
N LYS A 77 6.55 -7.14 2.14
CA LYS A 77 7.31 -6.87 0.92
C LYS A 77 8.56 -6.04 1.22
N ASP A 78 8.48 -5.06 2.11
CA ASP A 78 9.63 -4.24 2.47
C ASP A 78 10.67 -5.06 3.25
N GLU A 79 10.22 -5.90 4.19
CA GLU A 79 11.09 -6.87 4.88
C GLU A 79 11.77 -7.83 3.88
N PHE A 80 11.00 -8.34 2.93
CA PHE A 80 11.51 -9.20 1.86
C PHE A 80 12.60 -8.53 1.02
N LEU A 81 12.44 -7.26 0.68
CA LEU A 81 13.44 -6.50 -0.08
C LEU A 81 14.72 -6.22 0.73
N MET A 82 14.65 -6.21 2.07
CA MET A 82 15.83 -6.06 2.92
C MET A 82 16.75 -7.30 2.89
N LEU A 83 16.23 -8.46 2.47
CA LEU A 83 17.02 -9.69 2.33
C LEU A 83 17.89 -9.70 1.08
N PHE A 84 17.62 -8.84 0.09
CA PHE A 84 18.43 -8.76 -1.12
C PHE A 84 19.90 -8.39 -0.80
N PRO A 85 20.92 -9.04 -1.41
CA PRO A 85 20.84 -9.99 -2.53
C PRO A 85 20.81 -11.47 -2.12
N ASP A 86 20.45 -11.80 -0.88
CA ASP A 86 20.36 -13.19 -0.44
C ASP A 86 19.09 -13.86 -0.98
N PHE A 87 19.17 -14.36 -2.21
CA PHE A 87 18.05 -15.02 -2.87
C PHE A 87 17.61 -16.31 -2.16
N SER A 88 18.48 -16.97 -1.38
CA SER A 88 18.11 -18.16 -0.61
C SER A 88 17.21 -17.78 0.56
N GLU A 89 17.59 -16.76 1.33
CA GLU A 89 16.75 -16.22 2.41
C GLU A 89 15.44 -15.64 1.88
N MET A 90 15.46 -14.99 0.71
CA MET A 90 14.24 -14.51 0.07
C MET A 90 13.26 -15.65 -0.28
N LYS A 91 13.75 -16.81 -0.73
CA LYS A 91 12.91 -17.99 -1.00
C LYS A 91 12.33 -18.58 0.29
N ILE A 92 13.14 -18.67 1.35
CA ILE A 92 12.69 -19.12 2.67
C ILE A 92 11.60 -18.17 3.21
N PHE A 93 11.82 -16.86 3.11
CA PHE A 93 10.84 -15.85 3.48
C PHE A 93 9.50 -16.07 2.77
N ALA A 94 9.51 -16.26 1.44
CA ALA A 94 8.30 -16.53 0.68
C ALA A 94 7.57 -17.81 1.12
N GLN A 95 8.31 -18.86 1.49
CA GLN A 95 7.73 -20.12 1.95
C GLN A 95 7.14 -20.03 3.37
N GLU A 96 7.79 -19.27 4.27
CA GLU A 96 7.39 -19.19 5.67
C GLU A 96 6.36 -18.09 5.95
N ARG A 97 6.49 -16.94 5.29
CA ARG A 97 5.80 -15.68 5.64
C ARG A 97 4.59 -15.40 4.76
N VAL A 98 4.42 -16.16 3.69
CA VAL A 98 3.30 -16.02 2.75
C VAL A 98 2.53 -17.34 2.68
N ARG A 99 1.20 -17.28 2.79
CA ARG A 99 0.28 -18.40 2.53
C ARG A 99 -0.65 -18.02 1.38
N GLY A 100 -0.88 -18.97 0.48
CA GLY A 100 -1.55 -18.73 -0.80
C GLY A 100 -0.66 -19.21 -1.93
N THR A 101 -1.03 -20.36 -2.52
CA THR A 101 -0.20 -21.07 -3.51
C THR A 101 0.14 -20.20 -4.72
N VAL A 102 -0.83 -19.45 -5.23
CA VAL A 102 -0.65 -18.57 -6.39
C VAL A 102 0.34 -17.44 -6.09
N LEU A 103 0.25 -16.82 -4.92
CA LEU A 103 1.18 -15.75 -4.54
C LEU A 103 2.58 -16.28 -4.28
N GLN A 104 2.71 -17.41 -3.56
CA GLN A 104 4.01 -18.06 -3.36
C GLN A 104 4.69 -18.38 -4.68
N GLU A 105 3.97 -18.98 -5.64
CA GLU A 105 4.50 -19.29 -6.96
C GLU A 105 4.97 -18.03 -7.70
N LYS A 106 4.17 -16.95 -7.68
CA LYS A 106 4.55 -15.66 -8.28
C LYS A 106 5.80 -15.04 -7.65
N ILE A 107 5.90 -15.07 -6.31
CA ILE A 107 7.07 -14.56 -5.60
C ILE A 107 8.30 -15.40 -5.95
N SER A 108 8.20 -16.73 -5.86
CA SER A 108 9.30 -17.64 -6.20
C SER A 108 9.77 -17.46 -7.64
N GLN A 109 8.85 -17.39 -8.61
CA GLN A 109 9.21 -17.15 -10.00
C GLN A 109 9.88 -15.78 -10.20
N SER A 110 9.42 -14.74 -9.50
CA SER A 110 10.06 -13.43 -9.53
C SER A 110 11.48 -13.48 -8.96
N ILE A 111 11.70 -14.23 -7.88
CA ILE A 111 13.04 -14.41 -7.30
C ILE A 111 13.95 -15.13 -8.29
N ASP A 112 13.52 -16.27 -8.83
CA ASP A 112 14.33 -17.08 -9.75
C ASP A 112 14.71 -16.29 -11.01
N ASN A 113 13.78 -15.53 -11.57
CA ASN A 113 14.06 -14.69 -12.75
C ASN A 113 15.08 -13.60 -12.42
N VAL A 114 14.91 -12.87 -11.31
CA VAL A 114 15.82 -11.79 -10.93
C VAL A 114 17.18 -12.33 -10.51
N GLU A 115 17.23 -13.46 -9.82
CA GLU A 115 18.47 -14.15 -9.45
C GLU A 115 19.31 -14.46 -10.70
N ASN A 116 18.67 -15.09 -11.70
CA ASN A 116 19.34 -15.42 -12.97
C ASN A 116 19.85 -14.17 -13.70
N GLU A 117 19.01 -13.14 -13.84
CA GLU A 117 19.38 -11.90 -14.53
C GLU A 117 20.43 -11.07 -13.77
N TYR A 118 20.41 -11.11 -12.44
CA TYR A 118 21.40 -10.43 -11.61
C TYR A 118 22.77 -11.12 -11.71
N PHE A 119 22.81 -12.45 -11.60
CA PHE A 119 24.06 -13.20 -11.70
C PHE A 119 24.63 -13.25 -13.12
N SER A 120 23.80 -13.16 -14.16
CA SER A 120 24.27 -12.99 -15.54
C SER A 120 24.81 -11.58 -15.84
N GLY A 121 24.63 -10.62 -14.92
CA GLY A 121 24.97 -9.22 -15.11
C GLY A 121 23.99 -8.46 -16.02
N THR A 122 22.85 -9.06 -16.37
CA THR A 122 21.78 -8.42 -17.14
C THR A 122 21.08 -7.33 -16.33
N LEU A 123 20.82 -7.60 -15.04
CA LEU A 123 20.31 -6.62 -14.09
C LEU A 123 21.40 -6.16 -13.13
N ASN A 124 21.46 -4.85 -12.90
CA ASN A 124 22.23 -4.28 -11.80
C ASN A 124 21.39 -4.29 -10.50
N THR A 125 22.02 -3.93 -9.38
CA THR A 125 21.38 -3.93 -8.05
C THR A 125 20.06 -3.16 -8.00
N GLU A 126 20.01 -1.96 -8.56
CA GLU A 126 18.79 -1.13 -8.56
C GLU A 126 17.69 -1.71 -9.46
N GLY A 127 18.08 -2.28 -10.61
CA GLY A 127 17.18 -2.98 -11.50
C GLY A 127 16.57 -4.22 -10.85
N ALA A 128 17.38 -5.02 -10.16
CA ALA A 128 16.94 -6.21 -9.44
C ALA A 128 15.96 -5.85 -8.30
N LYS A 129 16.29 -4.86 -7.46
CA LYS A 129 15.39 -4.39 -6.39
C LYS A 129 14.06 -3.88 -6.94
N ARG A 130 14.08 -3.14 -8.05
CA ARG A 130 12.85 -2.66 -8.71
C ARG A 130 12.00 -3.81 -9.25
N ALA A 131 12.62 -4.82 -9.85
CA ALA A 131 11.93 -5.99 -10.37
C ALA A 131 11.27 -6.80 -9.23
N LEU A 132 11.97 -6.97 -8.10
CA LEU A 132 11.45 -7.65 -6.91
C LEU A 132 10.38 -6.83 -6.17
N GLY A 133 10.42 -5.50 -6.27
CA GLY A 133 9.57 -4.60 -5.49
C GLY A 133 8.13 -4.45 -5.98
N THR A 134 7.76 -5.07 -7.10
CA THR A 134 6.39 -5.08 -7.61
C THR A 134 6.08 -6.37 -8.35
N LEU A 135 5.14 -7.16 -7.83
CA LEU A 135 4.63 -8.33 -8.54
C LEU A 135 3.60 -7.93 -9.60
N LYS A 136 3.66 -8.64 -10.73
CA LYS A 136 2.72 -8.53 -11.86
C LYS A 136 1.67 -9.65 -11.84
#